data_AF-A0A1V2PI26-F1
#
_entry.id   AF-A0A1V2PI26-F1
#
_cell.length_a   1.000
_cell.length_b   1.000
_cell.length_c   1.000
_cell.angle_alpha   90.00
_cell.angle_beta   90.00
_cell.angle_gamma   90.00
#
_symmetry.space_group_name_H-M   'P 1'
#
loop_
_entity.id
_entity.type
_entity.pdbx_description
1 polymer ?
#
loop_
_entity_poly.entity_id
_entity_poly.type
_entity_poly.pdbx_seq_one_letter_code
_entity_poly.pdbx_strand_id
1 'polypeptide(L)'
;MAVGTQDDVRRPQAEPPGWVEGTLRVLGTGLLGIWHLRPSARRARADRRTTCGGCRKRHRRLLRALGGLVALQVVGIAGLVAFGLGAPVCPPPPTLNREEAIAYTTAGEGPWLRTRQVLTSGQTGLALLWARTRDADVCRFAPNGTLVARMESGYARGGTMYGHAFLTSPGQDRTYAELVPIKRHESRHTVQWTVGTALAGPLGFPVAYSLDELFAPGAHNHFERAAGLTDGGYAAPDTPPPTVVRVFLVLVLLGVVTFERHRLGRQLTLLRAHLEHQRRRRPGTGLAATLAEHRRLRQIGCPSCGDLSPGAGSGSPSAG
;
A
#
# COMPACT_ATOMS: atom_id res chain seq x y z
N MET A 1 8.78 47.70 29.56
CA MET A 1 9.52 46.61 28.87
C MET A 1 8.50 45.63 28.31
N ALA A 2 8.21 45.75 27.02
CA ALA A 2 7.28 44.86 26.33
C ALA A 2 8.03 43.59 25.91
N VAL A 3 7.62 42.44 26.44
CA VAL A 3 8.13 41.13 26.03
C VAL A 3 7.53 40.83 24.65
N GLY A 4 8.32 41.06 23.61
CA GLY A 4 7.94 40.73 22.24
C GLY A 4 7.76 39.22 22.11
N THR A 5 6.54 38.78 21.82
CA THR A 5 6.26 37.42 21.39
C THR A 5 6.96 37.22 20.05
N GLN A 6 8.07 36.48 20.06
CA GLN A 6 8.68 35.94 18.85
C GLN A 6 7.64 35.05 18.18
N ASP A 7 6.92 35.62 17.20
CA ASP A 7 6.19 34.85 16.21
C ASP A 7 7.22 33.99 15.50
N ASP A 8 7.26 32.71 15.88
CA ASP A 8 8.05 31.67 15.25
C ASP A 8 7.58 31.54 13.80
N VAL A 9 8.20 32.33 12.92
CA VAL A 9 8.01 32.31 11.47
C VAL A 9 8.42 30.91 11.00
N ARG A 10 7.46 29.98 11.04
CA ARG A 10 7.63 28.63 10.52
C ARG A 10 8.08 28.75 9.07
N ARG A 11 9.37 28.50 8.82
CA ARG A 11 9.93 28.44 7.48
C ARG A 11 9.02 27.55 6.62
N PRO A 12 8.59 28.02 5.43
CA PRO A 12 7.79 27.21 4.54
C PRO A 12 8.56 25.92 4.24
N GLN A 13 8.02 24.79 4.67
CA GLN A 13 8.58 23.48 4.33
C GLN A 13 8.56 23.39 2.80
N ALA A 14 9.74 23.23 2.18
CA ALA A 14 9.86 23.04 0.74
C ALA A 14 8.91 21.91 0.30
N GLU A 15 7.89 22.26 -0.50
CA GLU A 15 7.02 21.24 -1.06
C GLU A 15 7.83 20.41 -2.06
N PRO A 16 7.70 19.07 -2.07
CA PRO A 16 8.39 18.24 -3.03
C PRO A 16 8.00 18.69 -4.44
N PRO A 17 8.94 18.69 -5.39
CA PRO A 17 8.67 19.17 -6.73
C PRO A 17 7.56 18.32 -7.35
N GLY A 18 6.61 18.99 -8.02
CA GLY A 18 5.34 18.38 -8.45
C GLY A 18 5.49 17.14 -9.36
N TRP A 19 6.67 16.93 -9.96
CA TRP A 19 6.99 15.74 -10.74
C TRP A 19 7.10 14.48 -9.88
N VAL A 20 7.59 14.55 -8.64
CA VAL A 20 7.71 13.39 -7.74
C VAL A 20 6.33 12.83 -7.39
N GLU A 21 5.39 13.70 -6.99
CA GLU A 21 3.99 13.30 -6.77
C GLU A 21 3.36 12.73 -8.05
N GLY A 22 3.70 13.31 -9.21
CA GLY A 22 3.29 12.83 -10.52
C GLY A 22 3.71 11.38 -10.78
N THR A 23 5.01 11.11 -10.69
CA THR A 23 5.62 9.80 -10.92
C THR A 23 5.07 8.75 -9.97
N LEU A 24 4.98 9.05 -8.67
CA LEU A 24 4.45 8.11 -7.67
C LEU A 24 3.00 7.71 -7.96
N ARG A 25 2.18 8.65 -8.45
CA ARG A 25 0.80 8.34 -8.82
C ARG A 25 0.72 7.48 -10.07
N VAL A 26 1.46 7.82 -11.12
CA VAL A 26 1.42 7.04 -12.37
C VAL A 26 1.98 5.64 -12.17
N LEU A 27 3.16 5.49 -11.57
CA LEU A 27 3.75 4.17 -11.33
C LEU A 27 2.98 3.36 -10.29
N GLY A 28 2.44 4.01 -9.26
CA GLY A 28 1.71 3.32 -8.19
C GLY A 28 0.25 3.00 -8.52
N THR A 29 -0.39 3.71 -9.46
CA THR A 29 -1.83 3.55 -9.77
C THR A 29 -2.16 3.48 -11.26
N GLY A 30 -1.16 3.39 -12.15
CA GLY A 30 -1.38 3.27 -13.60
C GLY A 30 -2.08 4.49 -14.20
N LEU A 31 -3.01 4.25 -15.13
CA LEU A 31 -3.80 5.29 -15.80
C LEU A 31 -4.70 6.09 -14.83
N LEU A 32 -5.15 5.51 -13.71
CA LEU A 32 -5.84 6.26 -12.65
C LEU A 32 -4.95 7.37 -12.08
N GLY A 33 -3.64 7.13 -12.02
CA GLY A 33 -2.64 8.11 -11.64
C GLY A 33 -2.67 9.34 -12.55
N ILE A 34 -2.72 9.13 -13.87
CA ILE A 34 -2.80 10.19 -14.88
C ILE A 34 -4.09 10.99 -14.72
N TRP A 35 -5.22 10.32 -14.50
CA TRP A 35 -6.49 11.00 -14.24
C TRP A 35 -6.40 11.93 -13.02
N HIS A 36 -5.72 11.48 -11.96
CA HIS A 36 -5.46 12.32 -10.79
C HIS A 36 -4.53 13.50 -11.06
N LEU A 37 -3.76 13.51 -12.16
CA LEU A 37 -2.89 14.63 -12.52
C LEU A 37 -3.61 15.76 -13.26
N ARG A 38 -4.91 15.65 -13.57
CA ARG A 38 -5.68 16.73 -14.19
C ARG A 38 -5.59 18.05 -13.39
N PRO A 39 -5.46 19.22 -14.05
CA PRO A 39 -5.30 20.51 -13.37
C PRO A 39 -6.41 20.82 -12.36
N SER A 40 -7.67 20.50 -12.67
CA SER A 40 -8.81 20.67 -11.75
C SER A 40 -8.65 19.84 -10.47
N ALA A 41 -8.27 18.57 -10.61
CA ALA A 41 -8.04 17.67 -9.48
C ALA A 41 -6.81 18.10 -8.65
N ARG A 42 -5.77 18.67 -9.28
CA ARG A 42 -4.61 19.24 -8.59
C ARG A 42 -4.99 20.46 -7.75
N ARG A 43 -5.70 21.44 -8.34
CA ARG A 43 -6.17 22.65 -7.65
C ARG A 43 -7.05 22.30 -6.45
N ALA A 44 -8.09 21.48 -6.65
CA ALA A 44 -8.97 21.05 -5.58
C ALA A 44 -8.25 20.32 -4.42
N ARG A 45 -7.15 19.62 -4.70
CA ARG A 45 -6.33 18.99 -3.65
C ARG A 45 -5.43 19.99 -2.92
N ALA A 46 -4.85 20.95 -3.63
CA ALA A 46 -4.05 22.00 -3.03
C ALA A 46 -4.89 22.80 -2.02
N ASP A 47 -6.09 23.22 -2.44
CA ASP A 47 -7.03 23.98 -1.59
C ASP A 47 -7.44 23.19 -0.33
N ARG A 48 -7.69 21.88 -0.48
CA ARG A 48 -8.00 21.00 0.67
C ARG A 48 -6.81 20.77 1.61
N ARG A 49 -5.57 20.86 1.13
CA ARG A 49 -4.35 20.68 1.95
C ARG A 49 -4.02 21.91 2.80
N THR A 50 -4.32 23.10 2.28
CA THR A 50 -4.11 24.37 2.98
C THR A 50 -5.17 24.56 4.07
N THR A 51 -6.43 24.22 3.76
CA THR A 51 -7.58 24.42 4.66
C THR A 51 -7.73 23.35 5.75
N CYS A 52 -7.30 22.10 5.53
CA CYS A 52 -7.52 21.01 6.50
C CYS A 52 -6.25 20.22 6.84
N GLY A 53 -5.86 20.26 8.12
CA GLY A 53 -4.71 19.48 8.64
C GLY A 53 -4.88 17.97 8.50
N GLY A 54 -6.11 17.45 8.63
CA GLY A 54 -6.43 16.04 8.40
C GLY A 54 -6.20 15.60 6.96
N CYS A 55 -6.62 16.43 5.99
CA CYS A 55 -6.39 16.20 4.56
C CYS A 55 -4.89 16.14 4.24
N ARG A 56 -4.09 17.05 4.81
CA ARG A 56 -2.63 17.06 4.67
C ARG A 56 -2.00 15.76 5.16
N LYS A 57 -2.40 15.28 6.35
CA LYS A 57 -1.90 14.02 6.92
C LYS A 57 -2.29 12.80 6.07
N ARG A 58 -3.54 12.72 5.60
CA ARG A 58 -4.02 11.66 4.70
C ARG A 58 -3.25 11.66 3.39
N HIS A 59 -3.00 12.84 2.82
CA HIS A 59 -2.23 12.98 1.61
C HIS A 59 -0.78 12.49 1.77
N ARG A 60 -0.08 12.91 2.84
CA ARG A 60 1.28 12.40 3.15
C ARG A 60 1.30 10.88 3.31
N ARG A 61 0.29 10.29 3.96
CA ARG A 61 0.16 8.82 4.09
C ARG A 61 -0.02 8.14 2.73
N LEU A 62 -0.86 8.69 1.86
CA LEU A 62 -1.04 8.18 0.50
C LEU A 62 0.28 8.22 -0.28
N LEU A 63 1.01 9.33 -0.25
CA LEU A 63 2.31 9.42 -0.94
C LEU A 63 3.33 8.42 -0.41
N ARG A 64 3.37 8.19 0.91
CA ARG A 64 4.24 7.17 1.50
C ARG A 64 3.86 5.76 1.03
N ALA A 65 2.56 5.45 0.97
CA ALA A 65 2.08 4.17 0.47
C ALA A 65 2.47 3.97 -1.01
N LEU A 66 2.26 4.99 -1.86
CA LEU A 66 2.68 4.95 -3.27
C LEU A 66 4.19 4.83 -3.41
N GLY A 67 4.97 5.54 -2.58
CA GLY A 67 6.43 5.41 -2.51
C GLY A 67 6.86 3.99 -2.17
N GLY A 68 6.22 3.35 -1.18
CA GLY A 68 6.46 1.95 -0.84
C GLY A 68 6.12 0.99 -1.98
N LEU A 69 5.01 1.22 -2.70
CA LEU A 69 4.65 0.41 -3.87
C LEU A 69 5.68 0.54 -5.00
N VAL A 70 6.13 1.76 -5.31
CA VAL A 70 7.17 1.98 -6.33
C VAL A 70 8.49 1.34 -5.91
N ALA A 71 8.88 1.45 -4.63
CA ALA A 71 10.07 0.78 -4.11
C ALA A 71 9.97 -0.75 -4.27
N LEU A 72 8.81 -1.35 -3.97
CA LEU A 72 8.57 -2.77 -4.20
C LEU A 72 8.68 -3.15 -5.69
N GLN A 73 8.22 -2.30 -6.61
CA GLN A 73 8.40 -2.53 -8.04
C GLN A 73 9.88 -2.49 -8.45
N VAL A 74 10.67 -1.56 -7.91
CA VAL A 74 12.12 -1.49 -8.16
C VAL A 74 12.82 -2.75 -7.65
N VAL A 75 12.52 -3.19 -6.42
CA VAL A 75 13.03 -4.46 -5.86
C VAL A 75 12.62 -5.64 -6.74
N GLY A 76 11.37 -5.66 -7.19
CA GLY A 76 10.86 -6.66 -8.12
C GLY A 76 11.65 -6.69 -9.42
N ILE A 77 11.85 -5.54 -10.08
CA ILE A 77 12.64 -5.47 -11.32
C ILE A 77 14.07 -5.98 -11.09
N ALA A 78 14.70 -5.61 -9.97
CA ALA A 78 16.03 -6.12 -9.62
C ALA A 78 16.02 -7.65 -9.44
N GLY A 79 14.99 -8.20 -8.80
CA GLY A 79 14.77 -9.65 -8.70
C GLY A 79 14.59 -10.34 -10.06
N LEU A 80 13.86 -9.71 -10.98
CA LEU A 80 13.69 -10.23 -12.34
C LEU A 80 15.02 -10.27 -13.11
N VAL A 81 15.83 -9.21 -12.99
CA VAL A 81 17.17 -9.17 -13.57
C VAL A 81 18.05 -10.27 -13.00
N ALA A 82 18.06 -10.42 -11.68
CA ALA A 82 18.90 -11.39 -10.98
C ALA A 82 18.53 -12.86 -11.25
N PHE A 83 17.22 -13.17 -11.34
CA PHE A 83 16.75 -14.56 -11.33
C PHE A 83 15.95 -14.99 -12.58
N GLY A 84 15.53 -14.06 -13.42
CA GLY A 84 14.67 -14.36 -14.58
C GLY A 84 15.32 -14.20 -15.94
N LEU A 85 16.19 -13.18 -16.12
CA LEU A 85 16.77 -12.90 -17.44
C LEU A 85 17.70 -14.01 -17.93
N GLY A 86 18.45 -14.66 -17.03
CA GLY A 86 19.33 -15.79 -17.32
C GLY A 86 18.69 -17.17 -17.16
N ALA A 87 17.38 -17.25 -16.88
CA ALA A 87 16.72 -18.54 -16.68
C ALA A 87 16.77 -19.39 -17.97
N PRO A 88 17.18 -20.67 -17.89
CA PRO A 88 17.26 -21.56 -19.05
C PRO A 88 15.87 -21.81 -19.64
N VAL A 89 15.81 -22.20 -20.91
CA VAL A 89 14.55 -22.64 -21.51
C VAL A 89 14.08 -23.92 -20.81
N CYS A 90 12.79 -24.00 -20.47
CA CYS A 90 12.24 -25.20 -19.86
C CYS A 90 12.41 -26.39 -20.81
N PRO A 91 12.86 -27.56 -20.34
CA PRO A 91 12.98 -28.74 -21.18
C PRO A 91 11.58 -29.14 -21.70
N PRO A 92 11.47 -29.55 -22.98
CA PRO A 92 10.23 -30.11 -23.50
C PRO A 92 9.92 -31.44 -22.80
N PRO A 93 8.64 -31.76 -22.54
CA PRO A 93 8.25 -33.09 -22.07
C PRO A 93 8.74 -34.19 -23.02
N PRO A 94 9.17 -35.36 -22.52
CA PRO A 94 9.69 -36.45 -23.36
C PRO A 94 8.61 -37.07 -24.26
N THR A 95 7.33 -36.83 -23.95
CA THR A 95 6.19 -37.31 -24.75
C THR A 95 5.98 -36.51 -26.03
N LEU A 96 6.71 -35.42 -26.24
CA LEU A 96 6.56 -34.57 -27.41
C LEU A 96 7.19 -35.18 -28.65
N ASN A 97 6.48 -35.09 -29.78
CA ASN A 97 7.13 -35.32 -31.05
C ASN A 97 8.13 -34.19 -31.37
N ARG A 98 8.97 -34.40 -32.39
CA ARG A 98 10.04 -33.46 -32.74
C ARG A 98 9.52 -32.06 -33.07
N GLU A 99 8.42 -31.95 -33.80
CA GLU A 99 7.86 -30.65 -34.21
C GLU A 99 7.28 -29.89 -33.02
N GLU A 100 6.57 -30.59 -32.13
CA GLU A 100 6.03 -30.02 -30.90
C GLU A 100 7.14 -29.58 -29.94
N ALA A 101 8.22 -30.36 -29.84
CA ALA A 101 9.38 -30.01 -29.02
C ALA A 101 10.08 -28.74 -29.56
N ILE A 102 10.19 -28.59 -30.89
CA ILE A 102 10.70 -27.36 -31.52
C ILE A 102 9.76 -26.20 -31.20
N ALA A 103 8.44 -26.37 -31.35
CA ALA A 103 7.48 -25.33 -31.03
C ALA A 103 7.53 -24.95 -29.54
N TYR A 104 7.76 -25.89 -28.64
CA TYR A 104 7.89 -25.69 -27.19
C TYR A 104 9.13 -24.88 -26.80
N THR A 105 10.21 -24.96 -27.57
CA THR A 105 11.48 -24.25 -27.30
C THR A 105 11.68 -23.00 -28.15
N THR A 106 10.85 -22.79 -29.18
CA THR A 106 10.91 -21.59 -30.01
C THR A 106 10.38 -20.39 -29.22
N ALA A 107 11.19 -19.34 -29.14
CA ALA A 107 10.81 -18.12 -28.46
C ALA A 107 9.63 -17.44 -29.18
N GLY A 108 8.59 -17.10 -28.42
CA GLY A 108 7.59 -16.17 -28.92
C GLY A 108 8.24 -14.81 -29.15
N GLU A 109 7.80 -14.11 -30.20
CA GLU A 109 8.22 -12.74 -30.49
C GLU A 109 7.02 -11.83 -30.69
N GLY A 110 7.23 -10.53 -30.50
CA GLY A 110 6.24 -9.51 -30.82
C GLY A 110 6.18 -8.38 -29.78
N PRO A 111 5.66 -7.21 -30.20
CA PRO A 111 5.56 -6.03 -29.33
C PRO A 111 4.67 -6.31 -28.12
N TRP A 112 3.56 -7.04 -28.28
CA TRP A 112 2.65 -7.35 -27.19
C TRP A 112 3.30 -8.20 -26.08
N LEU A 113 4.09 -9.20 -26.46
CA LEU A 113 4.85 -10.04 -25.53
C LEU A 113 5.82 -9.20 -24.69
N ARG A 114 6.55 -8.27 -25.33
CA ARG A 114 7.46 -7.36 -24.62
C ARG A 114 6.70 -6.42 -23.69
N THR A 115 5.58 -5.86 -24.16
CA THR A 115 4.73 -4.96 -23.36
C THR A 115 4.26 -5.63 -22.08
N ARG A 116 3.74 -6.87 -22.15
CA ARG A 116 3.30 -7.58 -20.93
C ARG A 116 4.45 -7.88 -19.98
N GLN A 117 5.62 -8.26 -20.49
CA GLN A 117 6.79 -8.56 -19.65
C GLN A 117 7.28 -7.30 -18.91
N VAL A 118 7.32 -6.15 -19.60
CA VAL A 118 7.69 -4.87 -19.01
C VAL A 118 6.68 -4.44 -17.95
N LEU A 119 5.39 -4.42 -18.29
CA LEU A 119 4.33 -3.94 -17.39
C LEU A 119 4.18 -4.80 -16.13
N THR A 120 4.55 -6.08 -16.19
CA THR A 120 4.44 -7.02 -15.07
C THR A 120 5.78 -7.34 -14.40
N SER A 121 6.85 -6.64 -14.78
CA SER A 121 8.22 -6.95 -14.37
C SER A 121 8.43 -6.91 -12.85
N GLY A 122 7.88 -5.89 -12.17
CA GLY A 122 8.01 -5.76 -10.73
C GLY A 122 7.32 -6.90 -9.97
N GLN A 123 6.10 -7.28 -10.35
CA GLN A 123 5.40 -8.40 -9.70
C GLN A 123 6.07 -9.74 -10.00
N THR A 124 6.52 -9.91 -11.24
CA THR A 124 7.23 -11.12 -11.68
C THR A 124 8.49 -11.32 -10.85
N GLY A 125 9.35 -10.31 -10.74
CA GLY A 125 10.59 -10.50 -10.00
C GLY A 125 10.42 -10.54 -8.48
N LEU A 126 9.36 -9.95 -7.90
CA LEU A 126 8.99 -10.21 -6.50
C LEU A 126 8.61 -11.68 -6.28
N ALA A 127 7.87 -12.27 -7.22
CA ALA A 127 7.53 -13.69 -7.18
C ALA A 127 8.78 -14.58 -7.33
N LEU A 128 9.74 -14.21 -8.18
CA LEU A 128 11.00 -14.93 -8.30
C LEU A 128 11.88 -14.80 -7.06
N LEU A 129 11.93 -13.62 -6.42
CA LEU A 129 12.61 -13.45 -5.12
C LEU A 129 12.02 -14.39 -4.07
N TRP A 130 10.70 -14.44 -3.97
CA TRP A 130 9.99 -15.37 -3.10
C TRP A 130 10.24 -16.83 -3.45
N ALA A 131 10.35 -17.13 -4.75
CA ALA A 131 10.65 -18.46 -5.22
C ALA A 131 12.07 -18.90 -4.87
N ARG A 132 13.02 -17.97 -4.98
CA ARG A 132 14.40 -18.20 -4.61
C ARG A 132 14.56 -18.51 -3.12
N THR A 133 13.75 -17.91 -2.23
CA THR A 133 13.78 -18.26 -0.79
C THR A 133 13.19 -19.64 -0.48
N ARG A 134 12.74 -20.38 -1.51
CA ARG A 134 12.27 -21.77 -1.44
C ARG A 134 13.03 -22.71 -2.35
N ASP A 135 14.23 -22.29 -2.77
CA ASP A 135 15.11 -23.05 -3.65
C ASP A 135 14.39 -23.53 -4.92
N ALA A 136 13.52 -22.68 -5.47
CA ALA A 136 12.77 -23.01 -6.66
C ALA A 136 13.70 -23.15 -7.89
N ASP A 137 13.43 -24.16 -8.71
CA ASP A 137 13.99 -24.27 -10.06
C ASP A 137 13.23 -23.34 -11.01
N VAL A 138 13.94 -22.42 -11.66
CA VAL A 138 13.34 -21.41 -12.55
C VAL A 138 13.77 -21.66 -13.98
N CYS A 139 12.79 -21.86 -14.86
CA CYS A 139 13.01 -21.96 -16.30
C CYS A 139 12.05 -21.05 -17.08
N ARG A 140 12.37 -20.77 -18.33
CA ARG A 140 11.55 -19.95 -19.23
C ARG A 140 10.79 -20.83 -20.21
N PHE A 141 9.47 -20.72 -20.20
CA PHE A 141 8.65 -21.30 -21.24
C PHE A 141 8.71 -20.40 -22.49
N ALA A 142 9.50 -20.83 -23.48
CA ALA A 142 9.89 -20.01 -24.63
C ALA A 142 8.72 -19.40 -25.44
N PRO A 143 7.62 -20.12 -25.75
CA PRO A 143 6.60 -19.64 -26.70
C PRO A 143 5.88 -18.38 -26.24
N ASN A 144 5.86 -18.15 -24.93
CA ASN A 144 5.17 -17.02 -24.33
C ASN A 144 6.06 -16.28 -23.31
N GLY A 145 7.32 -16.68 -23.15
CA GLY A 145 8.26 -16.04 -22.23
C GLY A 145 7.84 -16.06 -20.75
N THR A 146 6.91 -16.93 -20.35
CA THR A 146 6.51 -17.11 -18.95
C THR A 146 7.67 -17.75 -18.19
N LEU A 147 7.98 -17.24 -17.02
CA LEU A 147 8.95 -17.87 -16.11
C LEU A 147 8.21 -18.88 -15.25
N VAL A 148 8.62 -20.13 -15.28
CA VAL A 148 8.07 -21.21 -14.46
C VAL A 148 9.01 -21.42 -13.30
N ALA A 149 8.54 -21.21 -12.07
CA ALA A 149 9.29 -21.48 -10.87
C ALA A 149 8.67 -22.68 -10.16
N ARG A 150 9.40 -23.80 -10.11
CA ARG A 150 8.98 -25.05 -9.47
C ARG A 150 9.49 -25.08 -8.03
N MET A 151 8.59 -25.21 -7.07
CA MET A 151 8.88 -25.14 -5.64
C MET A 151 8.01 -26.12 -4.86
N GLU A 152 8.52 -26.69 -3.78
CA GLU A 152 7.80 -27.69 -2.97
C GLU A 152 6.54 -27.12 -2.30
N SER A 153 6.55 -25.83 -1.94
CA SER A 153 5.44 -25.15 -1.26
C SER A 153 5.38 -23.66 -1.61
N GLY A 154 4.32 -22.97 -1.19
CA GLY A 154 4.22 -21.49 -1.34
C GLY A 154 3.51 -21.01 -2.61
N TYR A 155 2.81 -21.90 -3.31
CA TYR A 155 1.83 -21.64 -4.36
C TYR A 155 0.45 -22.12 -3.91
N ALA A 156 -0.62 -21.64 -4.54
CA ALA A 156 -1.97 -22.10 -4.27
C ALA A 156 -2.42 -23.14 -5.31
N ARG A 157 -3.13 -24.17 -4.86
CA ARG A 157 -3.73 -25.23 -5.72
C ARG A 157 -2.67 -25.86 -6.66
N GLY A 158 -2.93 -25.88 -7.97
CA GLY A 158 -2.01 -26.42 -8.99
C GLY A 158 -0.94 -25.43 -9.48
N GLY A 159 -1.01 -24.18 -9.04
CA GLY A 159 -0.07 -23.12 -9.39
C GLY A 159 -0.71 -21.74 -9.29
N THR A 160 0.12 -20.70 -9.33
CA THR A 160 -0.33 -19.31 -9.22
C THR A 160 0.51 -18.39 -10.09
N MET A 161 -0.15 -17.56 -10.89
CA MET A 161 0.50 -16.57 -11.75
C MET A 161 0.70 -15.24 -11.02
N TYR A 162 1.93 -14.74 -10.99
CA TYR A 162 2.30 -13.40 -10.54
C TYR A 162 3.01 -12.66 -11.67
N GLY A 163 2.31 -11.70 -12.29
CA GLY A 163 2.81 -11.06 -13.49
C GLY A 163 2.92 -12.07 -14.64
N HIS A 164 4.15 -12.40 -15.03
CA HIS A 164 4.46 -13.49 -15.96
C HIS A 164 5.33 -14.60 -15.33
N ALA A 165 5.36 -14.71 -14.00
CA ALA A 165 5.94 -15.83 -13.28
C ALA A 165 4.83 -16.78 -12.80
N PHE A 166 4.90 -18.04 -13.21
CA PHE A 166 4.03 -19.13 -12.77
C PHE A 166 4.73 -19.94 -11.69
N LEU A 167 4.26 -19.82 -10.44
CA LEU A 167 4.75 -20.61 -9.31
C LEU A 167 3.96 -21.92 -9.24
N THR A 168 4.62 -23.07 -9.21
CA THR A 168 3.95 -24.38 -9.23
C THR A 168 4.78 -25.46 -8.52
N SER A 169 4.20 -26.63 -8.31
CA SER A 169 4.85 -27.80 -7.71
C SER A 169 5.89 -28.42 -8.65
N PRO A 170 7.02 -28.94 -8.14
CA PRO A 170 7.79 -29.95 -8.86
C PRO A 170 6.93 -31.22 -8.98
N GLY A 171 7.05 -31.96 -10.09
CA GLY A 171 6.42 -33.27 -10.20
C GLY A 171 4.95 -33.31 -10.63
N GLN A 172 4.46 -32.31 -11.35
CA GLN A 172 3.27 -32.57 -12.17
C GLN A 172 3.71 -33.35 -13.42
N ASP A 173 3.66 -34.68 -13.32
CA ASP A 173 3.76 -35.64 -14.43
C ASP A 173 2.52 -35.52 -15.34
N ARG A 174 2.25 -34.29 -15.80
CA ARG A 174 1.21 -33.99 -16.75
C ARG A 174 1.74 -34.31 -18.14
N THR A 175 0.96 -35.05 -18.90
CA THR A 175 1.20 -35.25 -20.32
C THR A 175 1.21 -33.90 -21.03
N TYR A 176 1.86 -33.82 -22.20
CA TYR A 176 1.84 -32.60 -22.97
C TYR A 176 0.41 -32.10 -23.29
N ALA A 177 -0.48 -33.04 -23.64
CA ALA A 177 -1.89 -32.75 -23.92
C ALA A 177 -2.61 -32.06 -22.74
N GLU A 178 -2.18 -32.33 -21.50
CA GLU A 178 -2.69 -31.66 -20.29
C GLU A 178 -1.96 -30.34 -20.01
N LEU A 179 -0.65 -30.26 -20.30
CA LEU A 179 0.14 -29.05 -20.05
C LEU A 179 -0.24 -27.89 -20.97
N VAL A 180 -0.49 -28.13 -22.25
CA VAL A 180 -0.84 -27.08 -23.22
C VAL A 180 -2.05 -26.25 -22.80
N PRO A 181 -3.22 -26.84 -22.50
CA PRO A 181 -4.38 -26.08 -22.04
C PRO A 181 -4.06 -25.26 -20.80
N ILE A 182 -3.36 -25.86 -19.84
CA ILE A 182 -2.98 -25.17 -18.60
C ILE A 182 -2.07 -23.98 -18.89
N LYS A 183 -1.04 -24.14 -19.72
CA LYS A 183 -0.18 -23.01 -20.13
C LYS A 183 -0.96 -21.92 -20.88
N ARG A 184 -1.99 -22.28 -21.64
CA ARG A 184 -2.89 -21.32 -22.29
C ARG A 184 -3.71 -20.55 -21.25
N HIS A 185 -4.32 -21.24 -20.29
CA HIS A 185 -5.03 -20.63 -19.15
C HIS A 185 -4.13 -19.66 -18.39
N GLU A 186 -2.95 -20.12 -17.96
CA GLU A 186 -1.98 -19.31 -17.25
C GLU A 186 -1.54 -18.06 -18.04
N SER A 187 -1.32 -18.19 -19.35
CA SER A 187 -0.94 -17.05 -20.20
C SER A 187 -2.03 -15.97 -20.30
N ARG A 188 -3.31 -16.34 -20.13
CA ARG A 188 -4.41 -15.38 -20.06
C ARG A 188 -4.39 -14.61 -18.75
N HIS A 189 -3.98 -15.23 -17.64
CA HIS A 189 -3.71 -14.48 -16.41
C HIS A 189 -2.58 -13.47 -16.57
N THR A 190 -1.53 -13.75 -17.37
CA THR A 190 -0.51 -12.73 -17.69
C THR A 190 -1.12 -11.51 -18.39
N VAL A 191 -2.08 -11.71 -19.30
CA VAL A 191 -2.81 -10.61 -19.94
C VAL A 191 -3.61 -9.82 -18.93
N GLN A 192 -4.32 -10.50 -18.02
CA GLN A 192 -5.09 -9.84 -16.96
C GLN A 192 -4.20 -9.04 -16.00
N TRP A 193 -3.03 -9.57 -15.61
CA TRP A 193 -2.00 -8.84 -14.87
C TRP A 193 -1.54 -7.58 -15.60
N THR A 194 -1.32 -7.69 -16.91
CA THR A 194 -0.88 -6.57 -17.76
C THR A 194 -1.92 -5.47 -17.79
N VAL A 195 -3.18 -5.81 -18.07
CA VAL A 195 -4.30 -4.86 -18.11
C VAL A 195 -4.54 -4.24 -16.74
N GLY A 196 -4.59 -5.05 -15.67
CA GLY A 196 -4.77 -4.56 -14.32
C GLY A 196 -3.66 -3.61 -13.88
N THR A 197 -2.41 -3.92 -14.24
CA THR A 197 -1.25 -3.07 -13.94
C THR A 197 -1.31 -1.74 -14.70
N ALA A 198 -1.64 -1.77 -15.99
CA ALA A 198 -1.79 -0.57 -16.79
C ALA A 198 -2.90 0.35 -16.25
N LEU A 199 -4.06 -0.22 -15.90
CA LEU A 199 -5.23 0.58 -15.48
C LEU A 199 -5.08 1.14 -14.07
N ALA A 200 -4.67 0.31 -13.10
CA ALA A 200 -4.76 0.62 -11.67
C ALA A 200 -3.44 0.43 -10.90
N GLY A 201 -2.31 0.26 -11.60
CA GLY A 201 -1.00 0.05 -11.00
C GLY A 201 -0.79 -1.39 -10.54
N PRO A 202 0.35 -1.69 -9.89
CA PRO A 202 0.81 -3.06 -9.71
C PRO A 202 -0.09 -3.97 -8.87
N LEU A 203 -1.00 -3.39 -8.08
CA LEU A 203 -2.00 -4.12 -7.29
C LEU A 203 -3.36 -4.23 -7.98
N GLY A 204 -3.54 -3.66 -9.17
CA GLY A 204 -4.83 -3.56 -9.85
C GLY A 204 -5.50 -4.92 -10.08
N PHE A 205 -4.79 -5.85 -10.73
CA PHE A 205 -5.29 -7.20 -10.96
C PHE A 205 -5.50 -8.01 -9.66
N PRO A 206 -4.52 -8.16 -8.75
CA PRO A 206 -4.72 -9.00 -7.57
C PRO A 206 -5.83 -8.49 -6.66
N VAL A 207 -6.03 -7.17 -6.56
CA VAL A 207 -7.17 -6.61 -5.82
C VAL A 207 -8.49 -6.94 -6.51
N ALA A 208 -8.59 -6.73 -7.83
CA ALA A 208 -9.82 -7.03 -8.57
C ALA A 208 -10.15 -8.53 -8.53
N TYR A 209 -9.16 -9.39 -8.75
CA TYR A 209 -9.28 -10.84 -8.63
C TYR A 209 -9.72 -11.25 -7.22
N SER A 210 -9.11 -10.71 -6.17
CA SER A 210 -9.45 -11.07 -4.78
C SER A 210 -10.85 -10.63 -4.39
N LEU A 211 -11.30 -9.46 -4.89
CA LEU A 211 -12.67 -9.00 -4.69
C LEU A 211 -13.65 -9.92 -5.42
N ASP A 212 -13.35 -10.33 -6.64
CA ASP A 212 -14.20 -11.25 -7.39
C ASP A 212 -14.23 -12.65 -6.74
N GLU A 213 -13.08 -13.19 -6.32
CA GLU A 213 -12.98 -14.49 -5.61
C GLU A 213 -13.77 -14.51 -4.29
N LEU A 214 -13.90 -13.35 -3.64
CA LEU A 214 -14.73 -13.20 -2.44
C LEU A 214 -16.21 -13.42 -2.75
N PHE A 215 -16.71 -12.97 -3.90
CA PHE A 215 -18.13 -13.05 -4.27
C PHE A 215 -18.47 -14.24 -5.17
N ALA A 216 -17.52 -14.69 -5.98
CA ALA A 216 -17.63 -15.73 -6.99
C ALA A 216 -16.34 -16.58 -6.97
N PRO A 217 -16.20 -17.54 -6.04
CA PRO A 217 -14.97 -18.32 -5.87
C PRO A 217 -14.70 -19.31 -7.00
N GLY A 218 -13.42 -19.61 -7.22
CA GLY A 218 -12.99 -20.74 -8.05
C GLY A 218 -13.55 -20.66 -9.47
N ALA A 219 -14.26 -21.69 -9.93
CA ALA A 219 -14.82 -21.73 -11.27
C ALA A 219 -15.89 -20.65 -11.54
N HIS A 220 -16.46 -20.04 -10.49
CA HIS A 220 -17.38 -18.90 -10.64
C HIS A 220 -16.65 -17.58 -10.88
N ASN A 221 -15.36 -17.49 -10.56
CA ASN A 221 -14.57 -16.26 -10.67
C ASN A 221 -14.49 -15.83 -12.15
N HIS A 222 -14.86 -14.58 -12.42
CA HIS A 222 -14.91 -14.02 -13.77
C HIS A 222 -13.52 -14.00 -14.43
N PHE A 223 -12.45 -13.84 -13.65
CA PHE A 223 -11.09 -13.89 -14.17
C PHE A 223 -10.66 -15.32 -14.51
N GLU A 224 -11.04 -16.32 -13.70
CA GLU A 224 -10.83 -17.74 -14.01
C GLU A 224 -11.61 -18.16 -15.27
N ARG A 225 -12.87 -17.71 -15.38
CA ARG A 225 -13.71 -17.96 -16.56
C ARG A 225 -13.13 -17.32 -17.82
N ALA A 226 -12.68 -16.08 -17.73
CA ALA A 226 -11.99 -15.40 -18.84
C ALA A 226 -10.67 -16.07 -19.20
N ALA A 227 -9.96 -16.64 -18.22
CA ALA A 227 -8.78 -17.48 -18.42
C ALA A 227 -9.12 -18.89 -18.93
N GLY A 228 -10.40 -19.24 -19.05
CA GLY A 228 -10.91 -20.49 -19.61
C GLY A 228 -10.85 -21.63 -18.61
N LEU A 229 -12.02 -22.04 -18.13
CA LEU A 229 -12.14 -23.06 -17.08
C LEU A 229 -11.57 -24.42 -17.51
N THR A 230 -11.98 -24.94 -18.68
CA THR A 230 -11.52 -26.22 -19.21
C THR A 230 -10.00 -26.25 -19.35
N ASP A 231 -9.43 -25.15 -19.85
CA ASP A 231 -7.99 -25.04 -20.01
C ASP A 231 -7.25 -25.02 -18.66
N GLY A 232 -7.87 -24.48 -17.60
CA GLY A 232 -7.34 -24.49 -16.24
C GLY A 232 -7.62 -25.78 -15.45
N GLY A 233 -8.31 -26.76 -16.05
CA GLY A 233 -8.72 -27.99 -15.37
C GLY A 233 -9.91 -27.81 -14.41
N TYR A 234 -10.68 -26.74 -14.55
CA TYR A 234 -11.90 -26.52 -13.78
C TYR A 234 -13.11 -27.13 -14.49
N ALA A 235 -13.97 -27.80 -13.70
CA ALA A 235 -15.31 -28.12 -14.14
C ALA A 235 -16.13 -26.81 -14.28
N ALA A 236 -16.99 -26.75 -15.30
CA ALA A 236 -17.94 -25.65 -15.39
C ALA A 236 -18.86 -25.68 -14.16
N PRO A 237 -19.17 -24.53 -13.55
CA PRO A 237 -20.08 -24.50 -12.42
C PRO A 237 -21.51 -24.81 -12.88
N ASP A 238 -22.11 -25.86 -12.30
CA ASP A 238 -23.50 -26.25 -12.59
C ASP A 238 -24.53 -25.50 -11.71
N THR A 239 -24.05 -24.74 -10.72
CA THR A 239 -24.87 -23.98 -9.78
C THR A 239 -24.55 -22.49 -9.83
N PRO A 240 -25.48 -21.60 -9.44
CA PRO A 240 -25.14 -20.19 -9.24
C PRO A 240 -24.05 -20.02 -8.17
N PRO A 241 -23.28 -18.91 -8.21
CA PRO A 241 -22.27 -18.65 -7.21
C PRO A 241 -22.90 -18.49 -5.82
N PRO A 242 -22.22 -18.88 -4.72
CA PRO A 242 -22.70 -18.71 -3.35
C PRO A 242 -22.64 -17.24 -2.88
N THR A 243 -22.89 -16.29 -3.78
CA THR A 243 -22.65 -14.85 -3.61
C THR A 243 -23.46 -14.28 -2.44
N VAL A 244 -24.73 -14.66 -2.27
CA VAL A 244 -25.59 -14.09 -1.23
C VAL A 244 -25.04 -14.34 0.17
N VAL A 245 -24.68 -15.60 0.47
CA VAL A 245 -24.13 -15.98 1.78
C VAL A 245 -22.82 -15.24 2.05
N ARG A 246 -21.95 -15.15 1.04
CA ARG A 246 -20.66 -14.47 1.20
C ARG A 246 -20.79 -12.95 1.32
N VAL A 247 -21.64 -12.31 0.52
CA VAL A 247 -21.98 -10.90 0.65
C VAL A 247 -22.50 -10.63 2.06
N PHE A 248 -23.42 -11.46 2.57
CA PHE A 248 -23.92 -11.35 3.93
C PHE A 248 -22.79 -11.43 4.97
N LEU A 249 -21.92 -12.44 4.89
CA LEU A 249 -20.78 -12.58 5.80
C LEU A 249 -19.82 -11.38 5.75
N VAL A 250 -19.52 -10.88 4.55
CA VAL A 250 -18.66 -9.70 4.35
C VAL A 250 -19.31 -8.47 4.97
N LEU A 251 -20.61 -8.26 4.76
CA LEU A 251 -21.36 -7.15 5.34
C LEU A 251 -21.41 -7.24 6.87
N VAL A 252 -21.59 -8.44 7.43
CA VAL A 252 -21.55 -8.67 8.88
C VAL A 252 -20.16 -8.33 9.44
N LEU A 253 -19.09 -8.83 8.83
CA LEU A 253 -17.72 -8.52 9.24
C LEU A 253 -17.41 -7.02 9.14
N LEU A 254 -17.83 -6.37 8.05
CA LEU A 254 -17.68 -4.93 7.88
C LEU A 254 -18.48 -4.17 8.95
N GLY A 255 -19.69 -4.63 9.28
CA GLY A 255 -20.53 -4.11 10.36
C GLY A 255 -19.84 -4.20 11.71
N VAL A 256 -19.26 -5.36 12.05
CA VAL A 256 -18.50 -5.56 13.30
C VAL A 256 -17.26 -4.65 13.36
N VAL A 257 -16.46 -4.58 12.30
CA VAL A 257 -15.25 -3.75 12.25
C VAL A 257 -15.59 -2.26 12.37
N THR A 258 -16.63 -1.81 11.66
CA THR A 258 -17.07 -0.41 11.71
C THR A 258 -17.68 -0.06 13.06
N PHE A 259 -18.46 -0.97 13.65
CA PHE A 259 -19.01 -0.84 14.99
C PHE A 259 -17.90 -0.73 16.05
N GLU A 260 -16.94 -1.66 16.05
CA GLU A 260 -15.81 -1.65 16.99
C GLU A 260 -14.93 -0.41 16.81
N ARG A 261 -14.66 0.00 15.57
CA ARG A 261 -13.94 1.25 15.30
C ARG A 261 -14.67 2.47 15.82
N HIS A 262 -15.99 2.51 15.66
CA HIS A 262 -16.83 3.60 16.17
C HIS A 262 -16.86 3.61 17.70
N ARG A 263 -17.03 2.43 18.32
CA ARG A 263 -16.99 2.22 19.78
C ARG A 263 -15.66 2.72 20.37
N LEU A 264 -14.53 2.27 19.83
CA LEU A 264 -13.19 2.71 20.24
C LEU A 264 -12.99 4.22 20.02
N GLY A 265 -13.48 4.76 18.91
CA GLY A 265 -13.45 6.21 18.63
C GLY A 265 -14.20 7.05 19.67
N ARG A 266 -15.38 6.58 20.10
CA ARG A 266 -16.15 7.22 21.18
C ARG A 266 -15.43 7.13 22.52
N GLN A 267 -14.91 5.96 22.87
CA GLN A 267 -14.14 5.77 24.11
C GLN A 267 -12.92 6.67 24.17
N LEU A 268 -12.17 6.79 23.07
CA LEU A 268 -11.01 7.70 23.00
C LEU A 268 -11.40 9.17 23.10
N THR A 269 -12.54 9.57 22.52
CA THR A 269 -13.04 10.94 22.61
C THR A 269 -13.42 11.28 24.06
N LEU A 270 -14.12 10.37 24.74
CA LEU A 270 -14.48 10.53 26.15
C LEU A 270 -13.23 10.57 27.05
N LEU A 271 -12.25 9.71 26.81
CA LEU A 271 -10.98 9.70 27.54
C LEU A 271 -10.23 11.04 27.36
N ARG A 272 -10.17 11.57 26.14
CA ARG A 272 -9.56 12.89 25.88
C ARG A 272 -10.28 14.01 26.61
N ALA A 273 -11.61 14.05 26.56
CA ALA A 273 -12.41 15.03 27.27
C ALA A 273 -12.17 14.95 28.79
N HIS A 274 -12.09 13.73 29.35
CA HIS A 274 -11.79 13.52 30.76
C HIS A 274 -10.38 14.01 31.12
N LEU A 275 -9.36 13.70 30.32
CA LEU A 275 -7.99 14.16 30.54
C LEU A 275 -7.86 15.68 30.42
N GLU A 276 -8.56 16.31 29.48
CA GLU A 276 -8.62 17.77 29.35
C GLU A 276 -9.31 18.42 30.56
N HIS A 277 -10.42 17.82 31.03
CA HIS A 277 -11.10 18.26 32.24
C HIS A 277 -10.21 18.11 33.47
N GLN A 278 -9.50 16.99 33.64
CA GLN A 278 -8.53 16.79 34.71
C GLN A 278 -7.37 17.79 34.64
N ARG A 279 -6.86 18.11 33.44
CA ARG A 279 -5.84 19.15 33.26
C ARG A 279 -6.32 20.54 33.67
N ARG A 280 -7.59 20.87 33.37
CA ARG A 280 -8.20 22.14 33.81
C ARG A 280 -8.51 22.16 35.31
N ARG A 281 -8.89 21.00 35.87
CA ARG A 281 -9.24 20.85 37.28
C ARG A 281 -8.06 20.67 38.20
N ARG A 282 -6.90 20.22 37.72
CA ARG A 282 -5.66 20.37 38.48
C ARG A 282 -5.50 21.86 38.73
N PRO A 283 -5.77 22.35 39.95
CA PRO A 283 -5.44 23.72 40.29
C PRO A 283 -3.95 23.85 40.00
N GLY A 284 -3.48 25.05 39.69
CA GLY A 284 -2.06 25.32 39.79
C GLY A 284 -1.62 25.11 41.24
N THR A 285 -1.39 23.86 41.66
CA THR A 285 -0.70 23.49 42.89
C THR A 285 0.80 23.46 42.64
N GLY A 286 1.26 24.04 41.53
CA GLY A 286 2.64 24.46 41.39
C GLY A 286 2.77 25.82 42.06
N LEU A 287 3.76 25.95 42.95
CA LEU A 287 4.28 27.19 43.56
C LEU A 287 4.19 28.43 42.64
N ALA A 288 4.32 28.24 41.32
CA ALA A 288 4.20 29.27 40.30
C ALA A 288 2.81 29.94 40.21
N ALA A 289 1.70 29.22 40.37
CA ALA A 289 0.36 29.82 40.34
C ALA A 289 0.05 30.55 41.65
N THR A 290 0.52 30.03 42.78
CA THR A 290 0.49 30.72 44.08
C THR A 290 1.32 32.00 44.05
N LEU A 291 2.53 31.96 43.45
CA LEU A 291 3.38 33.14 43.27
C LEU A 291 2.81 34.15 42.28
N ALA A 292 2.13 33.70 41.22
CA ALA A 292 1.46 34.59 40.26
C ALA A 292 0.27 35.31 40.91
N GLU A 293 -0.54 34.61 41.71
CA GLU A 293 -1.63 35.21 42.48
C GLU A 293 -1.08 36.17 43.55
N HIS A 294 0.00 35.79 44.23
CA HIS A 294 0.65 36.65 45.23
C HIS A 294 1.29 37.91 44.62
N ARG A 295 1.78 37.85 43.37
CA ARG A 295 2.21 39.04 42.61
C ARG A 295 1.05 39.90 42.16
N ARG A 296 -0.05 39.29 41.73
CA ARG A 296 -1.26 39.99 41.29
C ARG A 296 -1.91 40.76 42.46
N LEU A 297 -1.97 40.14 43.64
CA LEU A 297 -2.44 40.77 44.88
C LEU A 297 -1.48 41.85 45.40
N ARG A 298 -0.18 41.82 45.07
CA ARG A 298 0.75 42.93 45.35
C ARG A 298 0.58 44.11 44.38
N GLN A 299 0.10 43.88 43.16
CA GLN A 299 -0.11 44.94 42.16
C GLN A 299 -1.49 45.60 42.27
N ILE A 300 -2.50 44.85 42.71
CA ILE A 300 -3.79 45.40 43.09
C ILE A 300 -3.63 45.91 44.52
N GLY A 301 -3.13 47.14 44.67
CA GLY A 301 -2.92 47.76 45.98
C GLY A 301 -4.16 47.59 46.85
N CYS A 302 -4.05 46.77 47.89
CA CYS A 302 -5.07 46.62 48.90
C CYS A 302 -4.96 47.85 49.81
N PRO A 303 -5.93 48.79 49.81
CA PRO A 303 -5.83 50.05 50.54
C PRO A 303 -5.88 49.88 52.08
N SER A 304 -5.87 48.65 52.60
CA SER A 304 -5.89 48.35 54.04
C SER A 304 -4.56 47.88 54.63
N CYS A 305 -3.57 47.56 53.78
CA CYS A 305 -2.23 47.23 54.26
C CYS A 305 -1.34 48.47 54.06
N GLY A 306 -1.27 49.30 55.10
CA GLY A 306 -0.50 50.53 55.10
C GLY A 306 0.96 50.35 54.66
N ASP A 307 1.45 51.37 53.97
CA ASP A 307 2.84 51.50 53.55
C ASP A 307 3.81 51.36 54.73
N LEU A 308 4.45 50.19 54.83
CA LEU A 308 5.71 50.09 55.55
C LEU A 308 6.81 50.66 54.65
N SER A 309 6.93 51.99 54.64
CA SER A 309 8.14 52.68 54.18
C SER A 309 9.32 52.20 55.04
N PRO A 310 10.38 51.61 54.45
CA PRO A 310 11.63 51.45 55.15
C PRO A 310 12.21 52.85 55.37
N GLY A 311 12.21 53.28 56.63
CA GLY A 311 12.74 54.56 57.05
C GLY A 311 14.18 54.76 56.57
N ALA A 312 14.38 55.88 55.87
CA ALA A 312 15.67 56.47 55.63
C ALA A 312 16.27 56.93 56.97
N GLY A 313 17.13 56.10 57.56
CA GLY A 313 17.97 56.46 58.68
C GLY A 313 19.22 57.18 58.18
N SER A 314 19.18 58.52 58.23
CA SER A 314 20.31 59.42 58.14
C SER A 314 21.27 59.24 59.32
N GLY A 315 22.57 59.20 59.06
CA GLY A 315 23.59 59.22 60.11
C GLY A 315 25.00 59.43 59.56
N SER A 316 25.33 60.66 59.19
CA SER A 316 26.72 61.11 59.00
C SER A 316 27.33 61.43 60.36
N PRO A 317 28.52 60.90 60.73
CA PRO A 317 29.32 61.47 61.79
C PRO A 317 30.38 62.42 61.21
N SER A 318 30.36 63.65 61.71
CA SER A 318 31.44 64.63 61.65
C SER A 318 32.50 64.35 62.73
N ALA A 319 33.77 64.38 62.35
CA ALA A 319 34.96 64.77 63.13
C ALA A 319 36.12 64.81 62.11
N GLY A 320 36.97 65.83 62.03
CA GLY A 320 37.68 66.51 63.11
C GLY A 320 39.16 66.33 62.79
#